data_AF-A0A377Z5D6-F1
#
_entry.id   AF-A0A377Z5D6-F1
#
_cell.length_a   1.000
_cell.length_b   1.000
_cell.length_c   1.000
_cell.angle_alpha   90.00
_cell.angle_beta   90.00
_cell.angle_gamma   90.00
#
_symmetry.space_group_name_H-M   'P 1'
#
loop_
_entity.id
_entity.type
_entity.pdbx_description
1 polymer ?
#
loop_
_entity_poly.entity_id
_entity_poly.type
_entity_poly.pdbx_seq_one_letter_code
_entity_poly.pdbx_strand_id
1 'polypeptide(L)'
;MKGRWGKICSDGAMLAMLAACSSKPTDRGQQYSDGKFTQPFSLVNQPDAVGAPINAGDFSEQVNQIRNASPRLYNSQSNVYNALQEWLRAGGDTRTLRQFGIDAWQMQGVDNYGNVQFTGYYTPVVQARHTRQGEFQYPIYRMPPKRGKLPSRASIYAGALSG
;
A
#
# COMPACT_ATOMS: atom_id res chain seq x y z
N MET A 1 36.86 24.73 39.80
CA MET A 1 36.05 25.02 38.58
C MET A 1 36.28 24.02 37.42
N LYS A 2 37.39 23.27 37.34
CA LYS A 2 37.70 22.34 36.22
C LYS A 2 36.85 21.06 36.15
N GLY A 3 36.39 20.51 37.29
CA GLY A 3 35.62 19.25 37.32
C GLY A 3 34.15 19.36 36.86
N ARG A 4 33.61 20.58 36.79
CA ARG A 4 32.20 20.84 36.43
C ARG A 4 31.98 20.83 34.92
N TRP A 5 32.98 21.26 34.15
CA TRP A 5 32.97 21.24 32.68
C TRP A 5 33.14 19.83 32.12
N GLY A 6 33.97 18.99 32.74
CA GLY A 6 34.14 17.58 32.35
C GLY A 6 32.85 16.77 32.46
N LYS A 7 32.08 16.97 33.54
CA LYS A 7 30.76 16.33 33.75
C LYS A 7 29.72 16.78 32.72
N ILE A 8 29.65 18.09 32.43
CA ILE A 8 28.72 18.62 31.42
C ILE A 8 29.04 18.06 30.02
N CYS A 9 30.33 17.92 29.67
CA CYS A 9 30.74 17.33 28.39
C CYS A 9 30.41 15.83 28.31
N SER A 10 30.62 15.06 29.38
CA SER A 10 30.29 13.62 29.39
C SER A 10 28.78 13.38 29.33
N ASP A 11 27.99 14.16 30.07
CA ASP A 11 26.54 14.05 30.07
C ASP A 11 25.94 14.48 28.72
N GLY A 12 26.50 15.54 28.11
CA GLY A 12 26.13 15.98 26.76
C GLY A 12 26.45 14.96 25.67
N ALA A 13 27.61 14.29 25.75
CA ALA A 13 27.98 13.23 24.81
C ALA A 13 27.08 11.99 24.95
N MET A 14 26.67 11.64 26.17
CA MET A 14 25.76 10.53 26.44
C MET A 14 24.34 10.84 25.91
N LEU A 15 23.84 12.06 26.11
CA LEU A 15 22.56 12.51 25.57
C LEU A 15 22.56 12.54 24.03
N ALA A 16 23.65 12.99 23.40
CA ALA A 16 23.80 12.98 21.95
C ALA A 16 23.85 11.55 21.37
N MET A 17 24.54 10.61 22.03
CA MET A 17 24.56 9.19 21.64
C MET A 17 23.18 8.53 21.80
N LEU A 18 22.43 8.85 22.86
CA LEU A 18 21.08 8.32 23.07
C LEU A 18 20.09 8.85 22.03
N ALA A 19 20.20 10.12 21.62
CA ALA A 19 19.41 10.69 20.54
C ALA A 19 19.76 10.10 19.16
N ALA A 20 21.03 9.76 18.93
CA ALA A 20 21.49 9.14 17.68
C ALA A 20 21.03 7.67 17.49
N CYS A 21 20.76 6.94 18.59
CA CYS A 21 20.37 5.53 18.55
C CYS A 21 18.87 5.28 18.31
N SER A 22 18.02 6.31 18.26
CA SER A 22 16.58 6.17 17.99
C SER A 22 16.15 7.00 16.78
N SER A 23 16.65 6.64 15.60
CA SER A 23 16.19 7.25 14.35
C SER A 23 14.77 6.78 14.03
N LYS A 24 13.80 7.69 14.13
CA LYS A 24 12.39 7.51 13.75
C LYS A 24 12.06 8.46 12.59
N PRO A 25 12.45 8.13 11.35
CA PRO A 25 12.28 9.02 10.20
C PRO A 25 10.79 9.23 9.89
N THR A 26 10.38 10.45 9.55
CA THR A 26 8.99 10.81 9.20
C THR A 26 8.87 11.40 7.78
N ASP A 27 9.92 11.28 6.98
CA ASP A 27 10.08 11.88 5.65
C ASP A 27 9.13 11.31 4.59
N ARG A 28 8.54 10.14 4.84
CA ARG A 28 7.62 9.42 3.93
C ARG A 28 6.24 9.19 4.56
N GLY A 29 5.89 9.99 5.56
CA GLY A 29 4.61 9.88 6.26
C GLY A 29 4.57 8.82 7.35
N GLN A 30 5.72 8.31 7.81
CA GLN A 30 5.77 7.42 8.97
C GLN A 30 5.25 8.13 10.22
N GLN A 31 4.53 7.39 11.06
CA GLN A 31 4.01 7.83 12.36
C GLN A 31 4.48 6.90 13.47
N TYR A 32 4.48 7.42 14.70
CA TYR A 32 4.98 6.72 15.88
C TYR A 32 4.09 6.92 17.11
N SER A 33 2.82 7.31 16.91
CA SER A 33 1.80 7.55 17.95
C SER A 33 1.19 6.27 18.51
N ASP A 34 1.13 5.20 17.71
CA ASP A 34 0.42 3.96 18.05
C ASP A 34 1.21 2.99 18.95
N GLY A 35 2.46 3.36 19.28
CA GLY A 35 3.38 2.47 19.98
C GLY A 35 3.94 1.36 19.09
N LYS A 36 4.62 0.40 19.72
CA LYS A 36 5.29 -0.69 19.00
C LYS A 36 4.42 -1.93 18.98
N PHE A 37 4.20 -2.48 17.79
CA PHE A 37 3.49 -3.72 17.56
C PHE A 37 4.43 -4.92 17.73
N THR A 38 3.92 -6.02 18.29
CA THR A 38 4.67 -7.28 18.51
C THR A 38 4.12 -8.45 17.71
N GLN A 39 3.02 -8.25 16.99
CA GLN A 39 2.33 -9.24 16.18
C GLN A 39 1.86 -8.61 14.86
N PRO A 40 1.72 -9.40 13.78
CA PRO A 40 1.36 -8.87 12.46
C PRO A 40 0.05 -8.08 12.42
N PHE A 41 -0.94 -8.49 13.22
CA PHE A 41 -2.26 -7.89 13.31
C PHE A 41 -2.68 -7.74 14.78
N SER A 42 -3.02 -6.52 15.18
CA SER A 42 -3.51 -6.21 16.53
C SER A 42 -4.95 -5.71 16.46
N LEU A 43 -5.86 -6.40 17.14
CA LEU A 43 -7.25 -5.92 17.29
C LEU A 43 -7.27 -4.64 18.12
N VAL A 44 -7.90 -3.59 17.59
CA VAL A 44 -8.06 -2.30 18.27
C VAL A 44 -9.53 -2.04 18.58
N ASN A 45 -9.79 -1.33 19.69
CA ASN A 45 -11.15 -0.95 20.05
C ASN A 45 -11.75 0.08 19.07
N GLN A 46 -10.90 0.97 18.61
CA GLN A 46 -11.21 2.02 17.65
C GLN A 46 -9.92 2.31 16.86
N PRO A 47 -9.96 2.40 15.52
CA PRO A 47 -8.81 2.83 14.73
C PRO A 47 -8.37 4.25 15.11
N ASP A 48 -7.05 4.52 15.10
CA ASP A 48 -6.52 5.88 15.15
C ASP A 48 -6.67 6.57 13.78
N ALA A 49 -7.92 6.83 13.40
CA ALA A 49 -8.31 7.53 12.19
C ALA A 49 -9.57 8.36 12.47
N VAL A 50 -9.58 9.61 12.01
CA VAL A 50 -10.66 10.57 12.31
C VAL A 50 -11.58 10.71 11.11
N GLY A 51 -12.89 10.71 11.36
CA GLY A 51 -13.91 11.00 10.35
C GLY A 51 -14.38 9.75 9.61
N ALA A 52 -14.75 9.95 8.34
CA ALA A 52 -15.31 8.92 7.48
C ALA A 52 -14.53 8.76 6.18
N PRO A 53 -14.53 7.56 5.55
CA PRO A 53 -13.88 7.35 4.26
C PRO A 53 -14.46 8.25 3.16
N ILE A 54 -13.58 8.86 2.36
CA ILE A 54 -13.98 9.77 1.27
C ILE A 54 -14.42 9.06 -0.01
N ASN A 55 -14.14 7.77 -0.14
CA ASN A 55 -14.32 6.97 -1.36
C ASN A 55 -15.43 5.90 -1.22
N ALA A 56 -16.49 6.20 -0.45
CA ALA A 56 -17.59 5.27 -0.21
C ALA A 56 -18.28 4.83 -1.52
N GLY A 57 -18.42 5.75 -2.48
CA GLY A 57 -18.95 5.47 -3.82
C GLY A 57 -18.10 4.47 -4.58
N ASP A 58 -16.80 4.75 -4.74
CA ASP A 58 -15.84 3.88 -5.41
C ASP A 58 -15.75 2.50 -4.75
N PHE A 59 -15.82 2.44 -3.41
CA PHE A 59 -15.88 1.17 -2.69
C PHE A 59 -17.14 0.36 -3.06
N SER A 60 -18.30 1.00 -3.15
CA SER A 60 -19.54 0.34 -3.58
C SER A 60 -19.43 -0.19 -5.01
N GLU A 61 -18.87 0.60 -5.93
CA GLU A 61 -18.59 0.18 -7.29
C GLU A 61 -17.64 -1.02 -7.31
N GLN A 62 -16.55 -0.98 -6.54
CA GLN A 62 -15.59 -2.07 -6.44
C GLN A 62 -16.24 -3.36 -5.92
N VAL A 63 -17.12 -3.29 -4.93
CA VAL A 63 -17.89 -4.45 -4.43
C VAL A 63 -18.81 -5.01 -5.52
N ASN A 64 -19.46 -4.15 -6.31
CA ASN A 64 -20.29 -4.58 -7.43
C ASN A 64 -19.48 -5.26 -8.53
N GLN A 65 -18.27 -4.77 -8.83
CA GLN A 65 -17.35 -5.44 -9.76
C GLN A 65 -16.98 -6.84 -9.26
N ILE A 66 -16.69 -7.00 -7.95
CA ILE A 66 -16.41 -8.31 -7.36
C ILE A 66 -17.62 -9.24 -7.47
N ARG A 67 -18.83 -8.75 -7.16
CA ARG A 67 -20.07 -9.51 -7.26
C ARG A 67 -20.30 -10.08 -8.65
N ASN A 68 -20.06 -9.27 -9.69
CA ASN A 68 -20.31 -9.65 -11.08
C ASN A 68 -19.19 -10.50 -11.67
N ALA A 69 -17.92 -10.14 -11.44
CA ALA A 69 -16.76 -10.81 -12.03
C ALA A 69 -16.31 -12.06 -11.27
N SER A 70 -16.56 -12.12 -9.96
CA SER A 70 -16.16 -13.25 -9.11
C SER A 70 -17.20 -13.55 -8.01
N PRO A 71 -18.35 -14.14 -8.39
CA PRO A 71 -19.43 -14.44 -7.43
C PRO A 71 -18.99 -15.32 -6.26
N ARG A 72 -18.06 -16.26 -6.49
CA ARG A 72 -17.51 -17.12 -5.43
C ARG A 72 -16.78 -16.32 -4.37
N LEU A 73 -15.92 -15.37 -4.78
CA LEU A 73 -15.23 -14.49 -3.85
C LEU A 73 -16.23 -13.60 -3.11
N TYR A 74 -17.17 -13.01 -3.84
CA TYR A 74 -18.22 -12.18 -3.26
C TYR A 74 -18.99 -12.91 -2.16
N ASN A 75 -19.50 -14.10 -2.46
CA ASN A 75 -20.30 -14.88 -1.51
C ASN A 75 -19.51 -15.19 -0.23
N SER A 76 -18.23 -15.53 -0.36
CA SER A 76 -17.37 -15.84 0.79
C SER A 76 -17.07 -14.64 1.70
N GLN A 77 -17.22 -13.40 1.21
CA GLN A 77 -16.91 -12.16 1.92
C GLN A 77 -18.13 -11.25 2.11
N SER A 78 -19.31 -11.70 1.67
CA SER A 78 -20.54 -10.91 1.60
C SER A 78 -20.92 -10.27 2.93
N ASN A 79 -20.72 -10.99 4.04
CA ASN A 79 -20.97 -10.48 5.39
C ASN A 79 -20.13 -9.21 5.69
N VAL A 80 -18.85 -9.21 5.32
CA VAL A 80 -17.95 -8.06 5.52
C VAL A 80 -18.36 -6.88 4.66
N TYR A 81 -18.67 -7.13 3.38
CA TYR A 81 -19.10 -6.07 2.46
C TYR A 81 -20.41 -5.43 2.90
N ASN A 82 -21.38 -6.24 3.33
CA ASN A 82 -22.68 -5.75 3.79
C ASN A 82 -22.53 -4.90 5.07
N ALA A 83 -21.77 -5.37 6.06
CA ALA A 83 -21.53 -4.62 7.29
C ALA A 83 -20.85 -3.27 7.01
N LEU A 84 -19.84 -3.25 6.13
CA LEU A 84 -19.16 -2.01 5.73
C LEU A 84 -20.10 -1.05 4.97
N GLN A 85 -20.94 -1.57 4.07
CA GLN A 85 -21.91 -0.74 3.34
C GLN A 85 -22.98 -0.16 4.27
N GLU A 86 -23.46 -0.92 5.25
CA GLU A 86 -24.39 -0.44 6.27
C GLU A 86 -23.75 0.65 7.15
N TRP A 87 -22.51 0.43 7.60
CA TRP A 87 -21.73 1.42 8.35
C TRP A 87 -21.50 2.71 7.56
N LEU A 88 -21.10 2.61 6.29
CA LEU A 88 -20.92 3.77 5.41
C LEU A 88 -22.24 4.53 5.19
N ARG A 89 -23.37 3.81 4.99
CA ARG A 89 -24.69 4.43 4.85
C ARG A 89 -25.15 5.16 6.11
N ALA A 90 -24.69 4.71 7.28
CA ALA A 90 -24.98 5.34 8.57
C ALA A 90 -24.04 6.51 8.93
N GLY A 91 -23.12 6.88 8.03
CA GLY A 91 -22.22 8.04 8.18
C GLY A 91 -20.74 7.69 8.18
N GLY A 92 -20.36 6.42 8.33
CA GLY A 92 -18.98 5.96 8.15
C GLY A 92 -17.97 6.45 9.18
N ASP A 93 -18.40 6.90 10.36
CA ASP A 93 -17.47 7.31 11.43
C ASP A 93 -16.71 6.10 11.99
N THR A 94 -15.38 6.16 12.00
CA THR A 94 -14.51 5.05 12.51
C THR A 94 -14.81 4.66 13.96
N ARG A 95 -15.40 5.55 14.76
CA ARG A 95 -15.81 5.30 16.14
C ARG A 95 -17.01 4.36 16.26
N THR A 96 -17.80 4.20 15.20
CA THR A 96 -19.04 3.42 15.22
C THR A 96 -18.92 2.03 14.59
N LEU A 97 -17.74 1.63 14.11
CA LEU A 97 -17.50 0.32 13.47
C LEU A 97 -18.07 -0.88 14.25
N ARG A 98 -17.87 -0.89 15.58
CA ARG A 98 -18.36 -1.96 16.46
C ARG A 98 -19.88 -2.09 16.49
N GLN A 99 -20.61 -0.99 16.27
CA GLN A 99 -22.08 -1.00 16.23
C GLN A 99 -22.61 -1.81 15.03
N PHE A 100 -21.77 -2.01 14.01
CA PHE A 100 -22.05 -2.80 12.81
C PHE A 100 -21.34 -4.16 12.83
N GLY A 101 -20.77 -4.57 13.98
CA GLY A 101 -20.04 -5.83 14.11
C GLY A 101 -18.72 -5.89 13.33
N ILE A 102 -18.10 -4.73 13.07
CA ILE A 102 -16.84 -4.65 12.34
C ILE A 102 -15.67 -4.58 13.33
N ASP A 103 -14.78 -5.57 13.25
CA ASP A 103 -13.50 -5.58 13.95
C ASP A 103 -12.41 -4.90 13.13
N ALA A 104 -11.63 -4.02 13.77
CA ALA A 104 -10.47 -3.37 13.16
C ALA A 104 -9.18 -4.05 13.64
N TRP A 105 -8.48 -4.71 12.73
CA TRP A 105 -7.18 -5.33 12.97
C TRP A 105 -6.07 -4.47 12.36
N GLN A 106 -5.36 -3.72 13.20
CA GLN A 106 -4.28 -2.84 12.77
C GLN A 106 -3.03 -3.65 12.40
N MET A 107 -2.45 -3.35 11.24
CA MET A 107 -1.24 -4.00 10.73
C MET A 107 0.01 -3.40 11.38
N GLN A 108 1.00 -4.23 11.71
CA GLN A 108 2.24 -3.76 12.36
C GLN A 108 3.13 -2.86 11.49
N GLY A 109 3.00 -2.92 10.16
CA GLY A 109 3.87 -2.18 9.23
C GLY A 109 5.29 -2.76 9.07
N VAL A 110 6.14 -2.07 8.31
CA VAL A 110 7.50 -2.53 7.99
C VAL A 110 8.52 -2.31 9.11
N ASP A 111 8.22 -1.39 10.03
CA ASP A 111 9.08 -1.00 11.15
C ASP A 111 8.50 -1.37 12.52
N ASN A 112 7.37 -2.06 12.54
CA ASN A 112 6.60 -2.44 13.73
C ASN A 112 5.97 -1.27 14.49
N TYR A 113 5.76 -0.11 13.87
CA TYR A 113 5.06 1.04 14.46
C TYR A 113 3.74 1.39 13.74
N GLY A 114 3.18 0.47 12.95
CA GLY A 114 1.96 0.70 12.18
C GLY A 114 2.20 1.25 10.77
N ASN A 115 3.46 1.49 10.39
CA ASN A 115 3.82 2.10 9.10
C ASN A 115 3.78 1.06 7.97
N VAL A 116 2.60 0.90 7.35
CA VAL A 116 2.41 0.04 6.19
C VAL A 116 3.04 0.69 4.95
N GLN A 117 3.84 -0.07 4.20
CA GLN A 117 4.44 0.43 2.96
C GLN A 117 3.39 0.51 1.85
N PHE A 118 3.12 1.73 1.38
CA PHE A 118 2.29 1.96 0.20
C PHE A 118 3.17 2.16 -1.04
N THR A 119 2.80 1.49 -2.13
CA THR A 119 3.35 1.70 -3.49
C THR A 119 2.19 1.87 -4.46
N GLY A 120 2.46 2.37 -5.67
CA GLY A 120 1.44 2.62 -6.68
C GLY A 120 1.70 1.86 -7.98
N TYR A 121 0.62 1.38 -8.60
CA TYR A 121 0.62 0.93 -9.98
C TYR A 121 -0.60 1.54 -10.68
N TYR A 122 -0.54 1.67 -12.01
CA TYR A 122 -1.64 2.16 -12.82
C TYR A 122 -1.62 1.46 -14.18
N THR A 123 -2.70 1.58 -14.95
CA THR A 123 -2.77 1.09 -16.32
C THR A 123 -2.28 2.19 -17.27
N PRO A 124 -1.08 2.07 -17.87
CA PRO A 124 -0.58 3.11 -18.76
C PRO A 124 -1.33 3.10 -20.09
N VAL A 125 -1.45 4.28 -20.71
CA VAL A 125 -1.95 4.42 -22.08
C VAL A 125 -0.75 4.60 -23.01
N VAL A 126 -0.43 3.57 -23.78
CA VAL A 126 0.70 3.59 -24.73
C VAL A 126 0.21 4.04 -26.10
N GLN A 127 0.76 5.14 -26.61
CA GLN A 127 0.45 5.64 -27.95
C GLN A 127 1.20 4.84 -29.02
N ALA A 128 0.47 4.28 -29.98
CA ALA A 128 1.04 3.45 -31.04
C ALA A 128 0.37 3.71 -32.40
N ARG A 129 0.92 3.12 -33.47
CA ARG A 129 0.34 3.11 -34.82
C ARG A 129 0.36 1.69 -35.38
N HIS A 130 -0.57 1.39 -36.28
CA HIS A 130 -0.63 0.09 -36.96
C HIS A 130 0.55 -0.14 -37.90
N THR A 131 1.06 0.94 -38.50
CA THR A 131 2.23 0.92 -39.38
C THR A 131 3.34 1.81 -38.82
N ARG A 132 4.58 1.42 -39.08
CA ARG A 132 5.79 2.12 -38.64
C ARG A 132 5.89 3.49 -39.32
N GLN A 133 5.90 4.57 -38.54
CA GLN A 133 5.99 5.95 -39.06
C GLN A 133 6.42 6.93 -37.96
N GLY A 134 7.12 8.01 -38.32
CA GLY A 134 7.53 9.05 -37.36
C GLY A 134 8.23 8.48 -36.12
N GLU A 135 7.75 8.80 -34.92
CA GLU A 135 8.27 8.28 -33.65
C GLU A 135 7.80 6.85 -33.33
N PHE A 136 6.79 6.32 -34.03
CA PHE A 136 6.19 5.00 -33.80
C PHE A 136 7.03 3.90 -34.45
N GLN A 137 8.21 3.66 -33.88
CA GLN A 137 9.23 2.75 -34.40
C GLN A 137 9.36 1.45 -33.59
N TYR A 138 8.70 1.35 -32.43
CA TYR A 138 8.90 0.30 -31.44
C TYR A 138 7.72 -0.67 -31.41
N PRO A 139 7.83 -1.87 -31.99
CA PRO A 139 6.72 -2.82 -32.07
C PRO A 139 6.36 -3.43 -30.71
N ILE A 140 5.06 -3.64 -30.50
CA ILE A 140 4.50 -4.41 -29.39
C ILE A 140 4.05 -5.76 -29.95
N TYR A 141 4.63 -6.84 -29.43
CA TYR A 141 4.39 -8.19 -29.96
C TYR A 141 3.32 -8.94 -29.17
N ARG A 142 2.49 -9.69 -29.90
CA ARG A 142 1.72 -10.80 -29.34
C ARG A 142 2.63 -12.01 -29.06
N MET A 143 2.10 -13.02 -28.40
CA MET A 143 2.83 -14.28 -28.19
C MET A 143 3.17 -14.96 -29.53
N PRO A 144 4.46 -15.23 -29.83
CA PRO A 144 4.85 -15.94 -31.05
C PRO A 144 4.61 -17.45 -30.92
N PRO A 145 4.59 -18.20 -32.05
CA PRO A 145 4.50 -19.66 -32.01
C PRO A 145 5.66 -20.28 -31.21
N LYS A 146 5.38 -21.36 -30.46
CA LYS A 146 6.42 -22.10 -29.73
C LYS A 146 7.28 -22.89 -30.72
N ARG A 147 8.46 -22.37 -31.05
CA ARG A 147 9.50 -23.04 -31.86
C ARG A 147 10.77 -23.31 -31.05
N GLY A 148 10.61 -23.72 -29.79
CA GLY A 148 11.71 -23.88 -28.82
C GLY A 148 11.87 -22.69 -27.89
N LYS A 149 13.10 -22.40 -27.47
CA LYS A 149 13.41 -21.29 -26.55
C LYS A 149 13.08 -19.95 -27.23
N LEU A 150 12.36 -19.09 -26.53
CA LEU A 150 12.04 -17.75 -27.03
C LEU A 150 13.30 -16.89 -27.22
N PRO A 151 13.34 -16.01 -28.22
CA PRO A 151 14.47 -15.12 -28.44
C PRO A 151 14.66 -14.15 -27.26
N SER A 152 15.90 -13.73 -27.05
CA SER A 152 16.24 -12.71 -26.05
C SER A 152 15.67 -11.34 -26.44
N ARG A 153 15.57 -10.42 -25.47
CA ARG A 153 15.16 -9.03 -25.74
C ARG A 153 16.04 -8.36 -26.80
N ALA A 154 17.35 -8.53 -26.72
CA ALA A 154 18.30 -7.98 -27.70
C ALA A 154 18.08 -8.56 -29.10
N SER A 155 17.85 -9.88 -29.20
CA SER A 155 17.53 -10.54 -30.47
C SER A 155 16.19 -10.05 -31.05
N ILE A 156 15.17 -9.83 -30.22
CA ILE A 156 13.88 -9.27 -30.64
C ILE A 156 14.07 -7.85 -31.19
N TYR A 157 14.88 -7.01 -30.54
CA TYR A 157 15.21 -5.67 -31.04
C TYR A 157 16.00 -5.71 -32.35
N ALA A 158 16.80 -6.76 -32.58
CA ALA A 158 17.48 -7.02 -33.84
C ALA A 158 16.60 -7.71 -34.91
N GLY A 159 15.29 -7.88 -34.67
CA GLY A 159 14.36 -8.42 -35.67
C GLY A 159 14.17 -9.94 -35.65
N ALA A 160 14.45 -10.62 -34.53
CA ALA A 160 14.26 -12.08 -34.42
C ALA A 160 12.79 -12.55 -34.49
N LEU A 161 11.83 -11.63 -34.38
CA LEU A 161 10.40 -11.90 -34.56
C LEU A 161 9.92 -11.28 -35.86
N SER A 162 9.12 -12.04 -36.62
CA SER A 162 8.39 -11.52 -37.78
C SER A 162 7.31 -10.54 -37.31
N GLY A 163 7.34 -9.32 -37.85
CA GLY A 163 6.32 -8.28 -37.68
C GLY A 163 5.25 -8.33 -38.76
#